data_AF-A0A946B4I1-F1
#
_entry.id   AF-A0A946B4I1-F1
#
_cell.length_a   1.000
_cell.length_b   1.000
_cell.length_c   1.000
_cell.angle_alpha   90.00
_cell.angle_beta   90.00
_cell.angle_gamma   90.00
#
_symmetry.space_group_name_H-M   'P 1'
#
loop_
_entity.id
_entity.type
_entity.pdbx_description
1 polymer ?
#
loop_
_entity_poly.entity_id
_entity_poly.type
_entity_poly.pdbx_seq_one_letter_code
_entity_poly.pdbx_strand_id
1 'polypeptide(L)'
;MAISAGMMVLPTREGMETALAFQRTDIAAVILALTLAGLAGAIWQGMIGIALGVIGICVAFVGQSLFAGNPQLGSLAKLYIFVGPILALGFGLVMQMASTKVRQRHSPDLRPAVPSFPATEVVAAQSDVQTQPPLDAPGTDGANTGASIETSAEPTTPNSDLVAERDYTTGPAQRAADPFVDEDEKNRLEFLKIRASETEDAATAATLWRQIADEYPDYHPAMNAEALLLFQLGRTSEARSRLDASLVATPDDLATLSLAARYAATDKDFAAAERHWADAFKSHDLNDSQAGAYINALVQQQKYEEASALYHRFANDWPDRPKLIRIGASAAEGRGSYAEAHELWQAAIALEPGIFSDTRRSIVALIALDDLVGAARETRSYLQEAPDEPEPKALADRIMRLASSSERADAMEPVAILGAQNPSYWAAWIEARLAAGDLVKAETAFQQAAEHGTEDPALLRAGALIAQKAQRRDLEPERWSALVELTPDDMEAVRRAAVAVSALGDLEAAKKLVDDGLELQPTHMA
;
A
#
# COMPACT_ATOMS: atom_id res chain seq x y z
N MET A 1 45.86 0.39 -58.75
CA MET A 1 45.24 1.33 -59.70
C MET A 1 43.81 1.57 -59.23
N ALA A 2 43.60 2.52 -58.32
CA ALA A 2 43.28 3.93 -58.57
C ALA A 2 41.79 4.14 -58.90
N ILE A 3 41.01 4.44 -57.85
CA ILE A 3 39.66 5.04 -57.91
C ILE A 3 39.86 6.54 -57.71
N SER A 4 39.36 7.37 -58.63
CA SER A 4 39.43 8.83 -58.54
C SER A 4 38.06 9.44 -58.27
N ALA A 5 38.04 10.39 -57.34
CA ALA A 5 36.92 11.16 -56.86
C ALA A 5 36.67 12.45 -57.68
N GLY A 6 35.47 13.04 -57.52
CA GLY A 6 35.13 14.42 -57.89
C GLY A 6 33.75 14.77 -57.31
N MET A 7 33.71 15.25 -56.06
CA MET A 7 33.57 16.66 -55.62
C MET A 7 32.19 17.28 -55.88
N MET A 8 31.37 17.27 -54.82
CA MET A 8 30.11 17.99 -54.66
C MET A 8 30.42 19.33 -53.96
N VAL A 9 30.03 20.44 -54.59
CA VAL A 9 30.19 21.80 -54.06
C VAL A 9 29.09 22.06 -53.03
N LEU A 10 29.49 22.33 -51.78
CA LEU A 10 28.60 22.80 -50.70
C LEU A 10 28.47 24.33 -50.75
N PRO A 11 27.30 24.91 -50.44
CA PRO A 11 27.12 26.36 -50.43
C PRO A 11 27.80 26.99 -49.21
N THR A 12 28.32 28.20 -49.39
CA THR A 12 29.05 28.97 -48.38
C THR A 12 28.13 29.53 -47.29
N ARG A 13 28.70 29.63 -46.09
CA ARG A 13 28.07 29.99 -44.81
C ARG A 13 27.24 31.29 -44.85
N GLU A 14 27.59 32.24 -45.70
CA GLU A 14 26.87 33.52 -45.85
C GLU A 14 25.50 33.39 -46.55
N GLY A 15 25.30 32.38 -47.41
CA GLY A 15 24.01 32.10 -48.05
C GLY A 15 22.98 31.48 -47.10
N MET A 16 23.44 30.83 -46.03
CA MET A 16 22.57 30.26 -44.98
C MET A 16 22.09 31.32 -43.99
N GLU A 17 22.92 32.31 -43.65
CA GLU A 17 22.56 33.36 -42.69
C GLU A 17 21.54 34.36 -43.25
N THR A 18 21.59 34.65 -44.55
CA THR A 18 20.62 35.53 -45.22
C THR A 18 19.24 34.86 -45.38
N ALA A 19 19.19 33.55 -45.65
CA ALA A 19 17.93 32.80 -45.68
C ALA A 19 17.27 32.68 -44.29
N LEU A 20 18.07 32.51 -43.23
CA LEU A 20 17.60 32.49 -41.84
C LEU A 20 17.11 33.86 -41.35
N ALA A 21 17.70 34.96 -41.82
CA ALA A 21 17.26 36.31 -41.49
C ALA A 21 15.92 36.69 -42.15
N PHE A 22 15.71 36.24 -43.39
CA PHE A 22 14.46 36.47 -44.13
C PHE A 22 13.29 35.67 -43.53
N GLN A 23 13.53 34.45 -43.06
CA GLN A 23 12.51 33.61 -42.42
C GLN A 23 12.11 34.10 -41.01
N ARG A 24 13.00 34.80 -40.30
CA ARG A 24 12.75 35.36 -38.96
C ARG A 24 11.87 36.61 -38.97
N THR A 25 11.93 37.42 -40.02
CA THR A 25 11.15 38.66 -40.13
C THR A 25 9.68 38.42 -40.42
N ASP A 26 9.36 37.41 -41.24
CA ASP A 26 7.96 37.01 -41.51
C ASP A 26 7.27 36.41 -40.28
N ILE A 27 7.98 35.59 -39.48
CA ILE A 27 7.41 34.98 -38.27
C ILE A 27 7.14 36.03 -37.19
N ALA A 28 8.03 37.01 -37.02
CA ALA A 28 7.82 38.11 -36.07
C ALA A 28 6.61 38.98 -36.45
N ALA A 29 6.41 39.23 -37.75
CA ALA A 29 5.25 39.98 -38.26
C ALA A 29 3.93 39.22 -38.02
N VAL A 30 3.91 37.90 -38.19
CA VAL A 30 2.74 37.06 -37.92
C VAL A 30 2.40 37.02 -36.43
N ILE A 31 3.42 36.91 -35.55
CA ILE A 31 3.21 36.93 -34.10
C ILE A 31 2.63 38.28 -33.65
N LEU A 32 3.16 39.39 -34.18
CA LEU A 32 2.66 40.75 -33.88
C LEU A 32 1.22 40.95 -34.37
N ALA A 33 0.88 40.46 -35.56
CA ALA A 33 -0.48 40.54 -36.10
C ALA A 33 -1.49 39.75 -35.24
N LEU A 34 -1.11 38.56 -34.78
CA LEU A 34 -1.95 37.72 -33.91
C LEU A 34 -2.13 38.31 -32.50
N THR A 35 -1.10 38.95 -31.95
CA THR A 35 -1.22 39.64 -30.65
C THR A 35 -2.09 40.87 -30.73
N LEU A 36 -2.00 41.67 -31.80
CA LEU A 36 -2.88 42.82 -32.02
C LEU A 36 -4.34 42.39 -32.26
N ALA A 37 -4.56 41.28 -32.97
CA ALA A 37 -5.90 40.70 -33.15
C ALA A 37 -6.49 40.19 -31.82
N GLY A 38 -5.68 39.57 -30.96
CA GLY A 38 -6.10 39.14 -29.61
C GLY A 38 -6.45 40.31 -28.68
N LEU A 39 -5.67 41.39 -28.72
CA LEU A 39 -5.95 42.63 -27.99
C LEU A 39 -7.22 43.34 -28.48
N ALA A 40 -7.46 43.36 -29.79
CA ALA A 40 -8.70 43.89 -30.37
C ALA A 40 -9.92 43.03 -29.99
N GLY A 41 -9.77 41.70 -29.92
CA GLY A 41 -10.81 40.77 -29.49
C GLY A 41 -11.17 40.88 -28.00
N ALA A 42 -10.19 41.17 -27.13
CA ALA A 42 -10.41 41.35 -25.69
C ALA A 42 -11.18 42.64 -25.34
N ILE A 43 -11.16 43.65 -26.21
CA ILE A 43 -11.91 44.90 -26.05
C ILE A 43 -13.41 44.70 -26.37
N TRP A 44 -13.77 43.65 -27.13
CA TRP A 44 -15.17 43.31 -27.42
C TRP A 44 -15.70 42.36 -26.34
N GLN A 45 -16.53 42.88 -25.42
CA GLN A 45 -16.97 42.16 -24.21
C GLN A 45 -17.85 40.93 -24.49
N GLY A 46 -17.22 39.78 -24.75
CA GLY A 46 -17.84 38.46 -24.80
C GLY A 46 -16.83 37.37 -24.46
N MET A 47 -17.29 36.24 -23.90
CA MET A 47 -16.42 35.13 -23.44
C MET A 47 -15.48 34.60 -24.53
N ILE A 48 -15.86 34.73 -25.80
CA ILE A 48 -15.06 34.35 -26.96
C ILE A 48 -13.81 35.24 -27.10
N GLY A 49 -13.91 36.53 -26.79
CA GLY A 49 -12.78 37.47 -26.85
C GLY A 49 -11.73 37.20 -25.78
N ILE A 50 -12.16 36.77 -24.58
CA ILE A 50 -11.24 36.39 -23.48
C ILE A 50 -10.51 35.09 -23.83
N ALA A 51 -11.24 34.09 -24.35
CA ALA A 51 -10.63 32.83 -24.78
C ALA A 51 -9.60 33.03 -25.90
N LEU A 52 -9.91 33.85 -26.90
CA LEU A 52 -8.98 34.18 -27.98
C LEU A 52 -7.79 35.03 -27.50
N GLY A 53 -8.00 35.93 -26.54
CA GLY A 53 -6.92 36.71 -25.92
C GLY A 53 -5.92 35.84 -25.15
N VAL A 54 -6.41 34.86 -24.38
CA VAL A 54 -5.55 33.90 -23.67
C VAL A 54 -4.76 33.04 -24.64
N ILE A 55 -5.39 32.57 -25.73
CA ILE A 55 -4.70 31.81 -26.78
C ILE A 55 -3.61 32.67 -27.46
N GLY A 56 -3.89 33.94 -27.76
CA GLY A 56 -2.91 34.86 -28.35
C GLY A 56 -1.68 35.11 -27.46
N ILE A 57 -1.88 35.28 -26.15
CA ILE A 57 -0.79 35.44 -25.18
C ILE A 57 0.04 34.15 -25.07
N CYS A 58 -0.61 32.98 -25.07
CA CYS A 58 0.07 31.69 -25.05
C CYS A 58 0.94 31.47 -26.29
N VAL A 59 0.43 31.80 -27.49
CA VAL A 59 1.20 31.69 -28.75
C VAL A 59 2.41 32.62 -28.74
N ALA A 60 2.27 33.85 -28.22
CA ALA A 60 3.38 34.78 -28.09
C ALA A 60 4.46 34.28 -27.11
N PHE A 61 4.05 33.68 -25.99
CA PHE A 61 4.97 33.14 -24.98
C PHE A 61 5.73 31.90 -25.47
N VAL A 62 5.05 31.02 -26.22
CA VAL A 62 5.69 29.86 -26.88
C VAL A 62 6.64 30.31 -27.99
N GLY A 63 6.26 31.33 -28.77
CA GLY A 63 7.11 31.94 -29.80
C GLY A 63 8.40 32.52 -29.23
N GLN A 64 8.31 33.28 -28.12
CA GLN A 64 9.50 33.81 -27.43
C GLN A 64 10.37 32.71 -26.81
N SER A 65 9.76 31.67 -26.26
CA SER A 65 10.48 30.54 -25.64
C SER A 65 11.27 29.71 -26.66
N LEU A 66 10.71 29.50 -27.86
CA LEU A 66 11.38 28.84 -28.98
C LEU A 66 12.54 29.70 -29.53
N PHE A 67 12.40 31.02 -29.51
CA PHE A 67 13.44 31.95 -29.96
C PHE A 67 14.63 32.03 -28.97
N ALA A 68 14.38 31.80 -27.67
CA ALA A 68 15.38 31.83 -26.61
C ALA A 68 16.21 30.53 -26.49
N GLY A 69 15.88 29.48 -27.25
CA GLY A 69 16.68 28.24 -27.33
C GLY A 69 16.78 27.44 -26.02
N ASN A 70 15.85 27.64 -25.07
CA ASN A 70 15.91 26.99 -23.76
C ASN A 70 15.00 25.75 -23.70
N PRO A 71 15.55 24.52 -23.64
CA PRO A 71 14.77 23.29 -23.73
C PRO A 71 13.86 23.03 -22.51
N GLN A 72 14.15 23.60 -21.34
CA GLN A 72 13.29 23.43 -20.15
C GLN A 72 11.96 24.18 -20.26
N LEU A 73 11.95 25.33 -20.95
CA LEU A 73 10.73 26.10 -21.22
C LEU A 73 9.83 25.43 -22.28
N GLY A 74 10.40 24.64 -23.20
CA GLY A 74 9.64 23.87 -24.18
C GLY A 74 8.76 22.77 -23.56
N SER A 75 9.25 22.14 -22.48
CA SER A 75 8.50 21.12 -21.73
C SER A 75 7.36 21.73 -20.92
N LEU A 76 7.60 22.87 -20.28
CA LEU A 76 6.59 23.64 -19.56
C LEU A 76 5.51 24.20 -20.50
N ALA A 77 5.90 24.71 -21.67
CA ALA A 77 4.95 25.19 -22.67
C ALA A 77 4.03 24.07 -23.19
N LYS A 78 4.56 22.86 -23.40
CA LYS A 78 3.76 21.69 -23.80
C LYS A 78 2.77 21.29 -22.69
N LEU A 79 3.20 21.26 -21.44
CA LEU A 79 2.33 20.98 -20.30
C LEU A 79 1.20 22.02 -20.19
N TYR A 80 1.51 23.29 -20.40
CA TYR A 80 0.54 24.38 -20.27
C TYR A 80 -0.45 24.48 -21.43
N ILE A 81 -0.06 24.09 -22.66
CA ILE A 81 -0.98 23.99 -23.82
C ILE A 81 -2.07 22.94 -23.57
N PHE A 82 -1.74 21.85 -22.89
CA PHE A 82 -2.70 20.78 -22.59
C PHE A 82 -3.53 21.05 -21.33
N VAL A 83 -2.94 21.62 -20.28
CA VAL A 83 -3.60 21.79 -18.98
C VAL A 83 -4.34 23.13 -18.86
N GLY A 84 -3.86 24.18 -19.53
CA GLY A 84 -4.42 25.54 -19.45
C GLY A 84 -5.89 25.64 -19.88
N PRO A 85 -6.32 25.06 -21.02
CA PRO A 85 -7.72 25.09 -21.45
C PRO A 85 -8.67 24.36 -20.48
N ILE A 86 -8.19 23.27 -19.86
CA ILE A 86 -8.96 22.46 -18.91
C ILE A 86 -9.20 23.23 -17.61
N LEU A 87 -8.16 23.92 -17.10
CA LEU A 87 -8.28 24.77 -15.91
C LEU A 87 -9.17 26.00 -16.16
N ALA A 88 -9.12 26.60 -17.35
CA ALA A 88 -9.98 27.73 -17.72
C ALA A 88 -11.46 27.34 -17.81
N LEU A 89 -11.77 26.15 -18.37
CA LEU A 89 -13.12 25.60 -18.39
C LEU A 89 -13.63 25.25 -16.98
N GLY A 90 -12.78 24.65 -16.14
CA GLY A 90 -13.11 24.35 -14.75
C GLY A 90 -13.41 25.60 -13.93
N PHE A 91 -12.61 26.66 -14.08
CA PHE A 91 -12.83 27.92 -13.37
C PHE A 91 -14.10 28.67 -13.84
N GLY A 92 -14.41 28.61 -15.13
CA GLY A 92 -15.67 29.15 -15.68
C GLY A 92 -16.91 28.48 -15.09
N LEU A 93 -16.86 27.15 -14.92
CA LEU A 93 -17.94 26.36 -14.33
C LEU A 93 -18.15 26.70 -12.84
N VAL A 94 -17.07 26.88 -12.09
CA VAL A 94 -17.11 27.26 -10.66
C VAL A 94 -17.72 28.66 -10.48
N MET A 95 -17.37 29.63 -11.31
CA MET A 95 -17.95 30.97 -11.26
C MET A 95 -19.43 30.98 -11.66
N GLN A 96 -19.85 30.13 -12.60
CA GLN A 96 -21.25 29.96 -12.97
C GLN A 96 -22.09 29.41 -11.80
N MET A 97 -21.56 28.41 -11.08
CA MET A 97 -22.21 27.86 -9.88
C MET A 97 -22.24 28.86 -8.70
N ALA A 98 -21.24 29.73 -8.58
CA ALA A 98 -21.23 30.79 -7.57
C ALA A 98 -22.32 31.85 -7.87
N SER A 99 -22.53 32.19 -9.15
CA SER A 99 -23.53 33.18 -9.56
C SER A 99 -24.98 32.72 -9.37
N THR A 100 -25.26 31.42 -9.55
CA THR A 100 -26.60 30.86 -9.36
C THR A 100 -27.01 30.80 -7.89
N LYS A 101 -26.05 30.57 -6.98
CA LYS A 101 -26.29 30.62 -5.52
C LYS A 101 -26.63 32.01 -4.99
N VAL A 102 -26.15 33.08 -5.61
CA VAL A 102 -26.47 34.47 -5.20
C VAL A 102 -27.90 34.85 -5.61
N ARG A 103 -28.42 34.30 -6.71
CA ARG A 103 -29.78 34.59 -7.21
C ARG A 103 -30.90 33.95 -6.38
N GLN A 104 -30.61 32.90 -5.61
CA GLN A 104 -31.60 32.22 -4.76
C GLN A 104 -31.78 32.85 -3.37
N ARG A 105 -30.96 33.83 -2.98
CA ARG A 105 -31.03 34.45 -1.64
C ARG A 105 -31.97 35.64 -1.51
N HIS A 106 -32.66 36.07 -2.57
CA HIS A 106 -33.59 37.22 -2.51
C HIS A 106 -34.94 36.89 -3.13
N SER A 107 -35.84 36.32 -2.32
CA SER A 107 -37.30 36.47 -2.43
C SER A 107 -37.88 36.51 -1.01
N PRO A 108 -38.88 37.37 -0.70
CA PRO A 108 -39.29 37.69 0.66
C PRO A 108 -40.38 36.75 1.21
N ASP A 109 -40.19 36.30 2.45
CA ASP A 109 -41.11 35.42 3.20
C ASP A 109 -42.42 36.12 3.59
N LEU A 110 -43.55 35.50 3.23
CA LEU A 110 -44.87 35.71 3.81
C LEU A 110 -45.07 34.70 4.96
N ARG A 111 -45.24 35.20 6.19
CA ARG A 111 -45.58 34.41 7.38
C ARG A 111 -47.03 33.92 7.34
N PRO A 112 -47.32 32.76 7.96
CA PRO A 112 -48.56 32.62 8.71
C PRO A 112 -48.32 32.18 10.17
N ALA A 113 -49.40 32.36 10.94
CA ALA A 113 -49.45 32.48 12.39
C ALA A 113 -49.33 31.15 13.17
N VAL A 114 -48.81 31.29 14.40
CA VAL A 114 -48.74 30.29 15.47
C VAL A 114 -50.02 30.32 16.30
N PRO A 115 -50.51 29.17 16.80
CA PRO A 115 -51.22 29.11 18.07
C PRO A 115 -50.39 28.38 19.15
N SER A 116 -50.65 28.81 20.37
CA SER A 116 -49.83 28.72 21.58
C SER A 116 -50.26 27.63 22.59
N PHE A 117 -49.30 27.30 23.49
CA PHE A 117 -49.40 26.69 24.83
C PHE A 117 -49.53 25.15 25.00
N PRO A 118 -49.14 24.58 26.17
CA PRO A 118 -48.17 25.02 27.18
C PRO A 118 -47.15 23.93 27.62
N ALA A 119 -46.18 24.39 28.41
CA ALA A 119 -45.09 23.64 29.04
C ALA A 119 -45.52 22.81 30.25
N THR A 120 -44.76 21.74 30.53
CA THR A 120 -44.68 21.10 31.86
C THR A 120 -43.22 20.77 32.19
N GLU A 121 -42.87 21.04 33.45
CA GLU A 121 -41.56 21.02 34.08
C GLU A 121 -40.96 19.63 34.39
N VAL A 122 -39.62 19.57 34.37
CA VAL A 122 -38.67 19.08 35.40
C VAL A 122 -39.05 17.84 36.22
N VAL A 123 -38.19 16.80 36.21
CA VAL A 123 -37.59 16.17 37.43
C VAL A 123 -36.26 15.47 37.06
N ALA A 124 -35.21 15.81 37.80
CA ALA A 124 -33.95 15.07 37.90
C ALA A 124 -34.00 14.05 39.05
N ALA A 125 -33.30 12.92 38.93
CA ALA A 125 -32.97 12.06 40.08
C ALA A 125 -31.59 11.42 39.91
N GLN A 126 -30.72 11.69 40.88
CA GLN A 126 -29.47 11.00 41.21
C GLN A 126 -29.75 9.82 42.15
N SER A 127 -28.67 9.08 42.48
CA SER A 127 -28.47 8.06 43.55
C SER A 127 -28.54 6.61 43.05
N ASP A 128 -27.70 5.62 43.41
CA ASP A 128 -26.74 5.38 44.51
C ASP A 128 -25.66 4.37 43.99
N VAL A 129 -24.34 4.52 44.23
CA VAL A 129 -23.52 4.03 45.36
C VAL A 129 -23.92 2.67 45.96
N GLN A 130 -23.11 1.64 45.73
CA GLN A 130 -22.89 0.59 46.73
C GLN A 130 -21.48 -0.03 46.61
N THR A 131 -20.81 -0.08 47.76
CA THR A 131 -19.43 -0.50 48.02
C THR A 131 -19.37 -1.77 48.85
N GLN A 132 -18.46 -2.69 48.47
CA GLN A 132 -17.67 -3.66 49.29
C GLN A 132 -18.41 -4.82 50.01
N PRO A 133 -17.73 -5.89 50.55
CA PRO A 133 -16.27 -6.13 50.80
C PRO A 133 -15.76 -7.59 50.44
N PRO A 134 -14.52 -8.01 50.80
CA PRO A 134 -13.78 -9.16 50.24
C PRO A 134 -13.78 -10.42 51.13
N LEU A 135 -13.22 -11.54 50.64
CA LEU A 135 -12.98 -12.77 51.41
C LEU A 135 -11.66 -13.47 51.01
N ASP A 136 -10.68 -13.34 51.91
CA ASP A 136 -9.78 -14.33 52.54
C ASP A 136 -9.17 -15.53 51.79
N ALA A 137 -7.83 -15.61 51.92
CA ALA A 137 -7.02 -16.83 51.97
C ALA A 137 -7.09 -17.49 53.37
N PRO A 138 -6.72 -18.78 53.51
CA PRO A 138 -5.41 -19.12 54.13
C PRO A 138 -4.76 -20.37 53.48
N GLY A 139 -3.44 -20.58 53.48
CA GLY A 139 -2.56 -21.01 54.60
C GLY A 139 -2.09 -22.46 54.35
N THR A 140 -0.83 -22.72 53.98
CA THR A 140 0.34 -23.09 54.82
C THR A 140 0.61 -24.60 54.98
N ASP A 141 1.91 -24.92 55.01
CA ASP A 141 2.61 -26.11 55.51
C ASP A 141 2.65 -27.38 54.64
N GLY A 142 3.77 -28.09 54.47
CA GLY A 142 5.11 -27.95 55.03
C GLY A 142 5.92 -29.25 54.88
N ALA A 143 7.25 -29.09 54.93
CA ALA A 143 8.27 -30.02 55.47
C ALA A 143 8.53 -31.36 54.73
N ASN A 144 9.77 -31.61 54.25
CA ASN A 144 10.92 -32.29 54.93
C ASN A 144 11.19 -33.60 54.16
N THR A 145 12.36 -34.20 53.94
CA THR A 145 13.68 -34.40 54.58
C THR A 145 14.56 -35.04 53.47
N GLY A 146 15.89 -34.95 53.35
CA GLY A 146 16.96 -35.06 54.34
C GLY A 146 17.83 -36.32 54.06
N ALA A 147 19.16 -36.17 54.19
CA ALA A 147 20.26 -37.17 54.21
C ALA A 147 20.80 -37.67 52.84
N SER A 148 22.03 -37.35 52.40
CA SER A 148 23.39 -37.63 52.94
C SER A 148 23.87 -39.08 52.71
N ILE A 149 25.00 -39.26 52.00
CA ILE A 149 26.23 -39.97 52.43
C ILE A 149 27.29 -39.98 51.28
N GLU A 150 28.38 -39.30 51.58
CA GLU A 150 29.83 -39.51 51.38
C GLU A 150 30.44 -40.81 50.77
N THR A 151 31.72 -40.64 50.36
CA THR A 151 32.85 -41.58 50.10
C THR A 151 32.95 -42.21 48.69
N SER A 152 33.97 -41.98 47.84
CA SER A 152 35.46 -42.07 47.92
C SER A 152 35.93 -43.23 47.02
N ALA A 153 36.88 -42.95 46.11
CA ALA A 153 38.03 -43.80 45.71
C ALA A 153 38.34 -43.78 44.19
N GLU A 154 39.37 -43.02 43.83
CA GLU A 154 40.42 -43.45 42.88
C GLU A 154 41.51 -44.22 43.68
N PRO A 155 42.60 -44.78 43.11
CA PRO A 155 43.00 -44.97 41.69
C PRO A 155 43.52 -46.40 41.39
N THR A 156 43.74 -46.76 40.11
CA THR A 156 44.84 -47.69 39.72
C THR A 156 45.11 -47.66 38.20
N THR A 157 46.33 -47.27 37.82
CA THR A 157 47.09 -47.85 36.69
C THR A 157 48.13 -48.82 37.31
N PRO A 158 48.68 -49.83 36.59
CA PRO A 158 49.84 -49.59 35.71
C PRO A 158 50.06 -50.57 34.52
N ASN A 159 50.97 -50.15 33.61
CA ASN A 159 51.84 -50.95 32.71
C ASN A 159 51.21 -51.77 31.56
N SER A 160 51.84 -52.01 30.40
CA SER A 160 53.14 -51.66 29.81
C SER A 160 53.18 -52.26 28.39
N ASP A 161 53.92 -51.60 27.49
CA ASP A 161 54.68 -52.13 26.34
C ASP A 161 53.96 -52.85 25.17
N LEU A 162 54.14 -52.30 23.96
CA LEU A 162 54.91 -52.95 22.87
C LEU A 162 55.10 -52.00 21.66
N VAL A 163 56.33 -51.50 21.57
CA VAL A 163 57.21 -51.25 20.40
C VAL A 163 56.63 -51.45 18.99
N ALA A 164 56.74 -50.39 18.15
CA ALA A 164 57.31 -50.49 16.79
C ALA A 164 57.78 -49.10 16.31
N GLU A 165 59.08 -49.01 16.08
CA GLU A 165 59.86 -47.87 15.57
C GLU A 165 59.47 -47.46 14.15
N ARG A 166 59.60 -46.16 13.86
CA ARG A 166 60.38 -45.70 12.70
C ARG A 166 60.84 -44.24 12.87
N ASP A 167 62.15 -44.11 12.93
CA ASP A 167 62.96 -42.89 12.92
C ASP A 167 62.54 -41.88 11.85
N TYR A 168 62.57 -40.59 12.21
CA TYR A 168 63.36 -39.60 11.46
C TYR A 168 63.97 -38.58 12.44
N THR A 169 65.29 -38.60 12.47
CA THR A 169 66.19 -37.68 13.15
C THR A 169 66.09 -36.25 12.61
N THR A 170 66.10 -35.24 13.48
CA THR A 170 67.08 -34.12 13.45
C THR A 170 66.92 -33.25 14.70
N GLY A 171 68.05 -32.96 15.36
CA GLY A 171 68.15 -32.31 16.66
C GLY A 171 68.06 -30.78 16.64
N PRO A 172 68.26 -30.14 17.82
CA PRO A 172 67.92 -28.74 18.07
C PRO A 172 69.09 -27.81 17.71
N ALA A 173 68.80 -26.72 17.00
CA ALA A 173 69.74 -25.62 16.85
C ALA A 173 69.02 -24.26 16.75
N GLN A 174 69.37 -23.40 17.72
CA GLN A 174 69.48 -21.95 17.61
C GLN A 174 68.20 -21.12 17.52
N ARG A 175 67.73 -20.68 18.71
CA ARG A 175 67.11 -19.36 18.89
C ARG A 175 68.18 -18.29 18.60
N ALA A 176 68.13 -17.69 17.42
CA ALA A 176 68.62 -16.34 17.21
C ALA A 176 67.42 -15.40 17.34
N ALA A 177 67.53 -14.39 18.19
CA ALA A 177 66.55 -13.33 18.31
C ALA A 177 66.57 -12.51 17.01
N ASP A 178 65.51 -12.62 16.21
CA ASP A 178 65.29 -11.81 15.01
C ASP A 178 64.45 -10.57 15.38
N PRO A 179 64.84 -9.33 15.03
CA PRO A 179 64.08 -8.12 15.34
C PRO A 179 62.83 -7.90 14.47
N PHE A 180 62.43 -8.86 13.62
CA PHE A 180 61.40 -8.72 12.58
C PHE A 180 60.08 -9.49 12.82
N VAL A 181 59.76 -9.84 14.06
CA VAL A 181 58.65 -10.79 14.37
C VAL A 181 57.24 -10.24 14.07
N ASP A 182 57.02 -8.93 13.96
CA ASP A 182 55.66 -8.37 13.77
C ASP A 182 55.20 -8.25 12.30
N GLU A 183 56.10 -8.28 11.31
CA GLU A 183 55.74 -8.02 9.91
C GLU A 183 55.16 -9.26 9.19
N ASP A 184 55.63 -10.47 9.51
CA ASP A 184 55.16 -11.72 8.90
C ASP A 184 53.77 -12.16 9.39
N GLU A 185 53.44 -11.93 10.66
CA GLU A 185 52.14 -12.31 11.24
C GLU A 185 51.00 -11.47 10.66
N LYS A 186 51.20 -10.15 10.56
CA LYS A 186 50.22 -9.25 9.96
C LYS A 186 50.04 -9.53 8.46
N ASN A 187 51.13 -9.79 7.76
CA ASN A 187 51.08 -10.18 6.35
C ASN A 187 50.35 -11.53 6.16
N ARG A 188 50.51 -12.45 7.12
CA ARG A 188 49.84 -13.75 7.12
C ARG A 188 48.34 -13.64 7.38
N LEU A 189 47.93 -12.87 8.39
CA LEU A 189 46.51 -12.60 8.68
C LEU A 189 45.82 -11.98 7.48
N GLU A 190 46.40 -10.92 6.89
CA GLU A 190 45.83 -10.27 5.70
C GLU A 190 45.77 -11.22 4.49
N PHE A 191 46.82 -12.02 4.26
CA PHE A 191 46.81 -13.02 3.20
C PHE A 191 45.69 -14.06 3.38
N LEU A 192 45.49 -14.58 4.59
CA LEU A 192 44.44 -15.53 4.88
C LEU A 192 43.05 -14.89 4.73
N LYS A 193 42.85 -13.66 5.20
CA LYS A 193 41.59 -12.91 5.04
C LYS A 193 41.22 -12.71 3.57
N ILE A 194 42.19 -12.31 2.74
CA ILE A 194 41.98 -12.14 1.30
C ILE A 194 41.58 -13.47 0.68
N ARG A 195 42.35 -14.55 0.93
CA ARG A 195 42.02 -15.88 0.39
C ARG A 195 40.66 -16.38 0.85
N ALA A 196 40.31 -16.17 2.12
CA ALA A 196 39.03 -16.58 2.66
C ALA A 196 37.86 -15.80 2.05
N SER A 197 38.09 -14.54 1.66
CA SER A 197 37.07 -13.67 1.06
C SER A 197 36.92 -13.87 -0.46
N GLU A 198 38.00 -14.21 -1.16
CA GLU A 198 38.02 -14.40 -2.62
C GLU A 198 37.62 -15.83 -3.04
N THR A 199 37.64 -16.79 -2.12
CA THR A 199 37.29 -18.17 -2.43
C THR A 199 35.78 -18.32 -2.62
N GLU A 200 35.35 -18.77 -3.80
CA GLU A 200 33.94 -19.01 -4.12
C GLU A 200 33.35 -20.25 -3.41
N ASP A 201 34.19 -21.22 -3.06
CA ASP A 201 33.78 -22.41 -2.31
C ASP A 201 33.61 -22.09 -0.82
N ALA A 202 32.35 -22.02 -0.38
CA ALA A 202 31.99 -21.69 1.00
C ALA A 202 32.59 -22.66 2.05
N ALA A 203 32.80 -23.93 1.70
CA ALA A 203 33.41 -24.92 2.60
C ALA A 203 34.91 -24.64 2.83
N THR A 204 35.64 -24.33 1.75
CA THR A 204 37.04 -23.90 1.82
C THR A 204 37.17 -22.56 2.54
N ALA A 205 36.29 -21.60 2.23
CA ALA A 205 36.27 -20.31 2.93
C ALA A 205 36.05 -20.48 4.45
N ALA A 206 35.10 -21.33 4.87
CA ALA A 206 34.86 -21.61 6.29
C ALA A 206 36.10 -22.22 6.96
N THR A 207 36.82 -23.09 6.26
CA THR A 207 38.07 -23.69 6.77
C THR A 207 39.17 -22.64 6.94
N LEU A 208 39.29 -21.69 6.00
CA LEU A 208 40.25 -20.59 6.11
C LEU A 208 39.88 -19.63 7.26
N TRP A 209 38.60 -19.33 7.46
CA TRP A 209 38.15 -18.52 8.61
C TRP A 209 38.37 -19.23 9.95
N ARG A 210 38.20 -20.55 10.00
CA ARG A 210 38.59 -21.36 11.16
C ARG A 210 40.07 -21.25 11.45
N GLN A 211 40.89 -21.40 10.42
CA GLN A 211 42.34 -21.25 10.53
C GLN A 211 42.72 -19.86 11.07
N ILE A 212 42.07 -18.79 10.59
CA ILE A 212 42.30 -17.45 11.11
C ILE A 212 41.90 -17.35 12.59
N ALA A 213 40.74 -17.88 12.98
CA ALA A 213 40.30 -17.81 14.37
C ALA A 213 41.15 -18.65 15.34
N ASP A 214 41.79 -19.72 14.85
CA ASP A 214 42.68 -20.57 15.64
C ASP A 214 44.10 -20.00 15.72
N GLU A 215 44.61 -19.42 14.62
CA GLU A 215 45.94 -18.77 14.57
C GLU A 215 45.94 -17.37 15.22
N TYR A 216 44.81 -16.65 15.15
CA TYR A 216 44.65 -15.28 15.65
C TYR A 216 43.42 -15.19 16.58
N PRO A 217 43.50 -15.71 17.83
CA PRO A 217 42.35 -15.74 18.75
C PRO A 217 41.77 -14.35 19.07
N ASP A 218 42.60 -13.29 18.97
CA ASP A 218 42.21 -11.90 19.20
C ASP A 218 41.49 -11.26 18.00
N TYR A 219 41.53 -11.90 16.81
CA TYR A 219 40.78 -11.47 15.63
C TYR A 219 39.38 -12.09 15.64
N HIS A 220 38.55 -11.61 16.56
CA HIS A 220 37.19 -12.10 16.79
C HIS A 220 36.26 -12.13 15.55
N PRO A 221 36.38 -11.24 14.54
CA PRO A 221 35.53 -11.33 13.34
C PRO A 221 35.64 -12.65 12.57
N ALA A 222 36.74 -13.40 12.70
CA ALA A 222 36.90 -14.69 12.03
C ALA A 222 35.89 -15.74 12.51
N MET A 223 35.53 -15.73 13.80
CA MET A 223 34.53 -16.67 14.34
C MET A 223 33.14 -16.40 13.75
N ASN A 224 32.76 -15.13 13.62
CA ASN A 224 31.50 -14.73 12.99
C ASN A 224 31.46 -15.09 11.50
N ALA A 225 32.55 -14.85 10.78
CA ALA A 225 32.66 -15.19 9.36
C ALA A 225 32.54 -16.71 9.13
N GLU A 226 33.21 -17.51 9.97
CA GLU A 226 33.08 -18.97 9.94
C GLU A 226 31.65 -19.42 10.24
N ALA A 227 31.04 -18.91 11.32
CA ALA A 227 29.69 -19.26 11.72
C ALA A 227 28.69 -19.00 10.57
N LEU A 228 28.77 -17.83 9.94
CA LEU A 228 27.92 -17.45 8.81
C LEU A 228 28.02 -18.46 7.65
N LEU A 229 29.24 -18.86 7.26
CA LEU A 229 29.46 -19.80 6.17
C LEU A 229 29.00 -21.22 6.53
N LEU A 230 29.26 -21.66 7.77
CA LEU A 230 28.77 -22.96 8.26
C LEU A 230 27.24 -23.04 8.19
N PHE A 231 26.56 -21.95 8.53
CA PHE A 231 25.10 -21.86 8.43
C PHE A 231 24.62 -21.93 6.98
N GLN A 232 25.27 -21.22 6.06
CA GLN A 232 24.95 -21.29 4.63
C GLN A 232 25.14 -22.71 4.05
N LEU A 233 26.10 -23.47 4.58
CA LEU A 233 26.35 -24.87 4.23
C LEU A 233 25.37 -25.85 4.92
N GLY A 234 24.41 -25.36 5.70
CA GLY A 234 23.46 -26.19 6.46
C GLY A 234 24.05 -26.86 7.72
N ARG A 235 25.31 -26.57 8.06
CA ARG A 235 26.02 -27.11 9.25
C ARG A 235 25.65 -26.31 10.50
N THR A 236 24.37 -26.31 10.81
CA THR A 236 23.74 -25.41 11.80
C THR A 236 24.30 -25.60 13.21
N SER A 237 24.57 -26.84 13.64
CA SER A 237 25.12 -27.11 14.97
C SER A 237 26.51 -26.52 15.16
N GLU A 238 27.37 -26.65 14.15
CA GLU A 238 28.72 -26.08 14.17
C GLU A 238 28.68 -24.55 14.10
N ALA A 239 27.79 -24.00 13.27
CA ALA A 239 27.59 -22.55 13.19
C ALA A 239 27.19 -21.95 14.55
N ARG A 240 26.27 -22.62 15.28
CA ARG A 240 25.85 -22.19 16.62
C ARG A 240 26.99 -22.29 17.63
N SER A 241 27.70 -23.43 17.67
CA SER A 241 28.86 -23.58 18.57
C SER A 241 29.90 -22.48 18.34
N ARG A 242 30.14 -22.11 17.08
CA ARG A 242 31.10 -21.06 16.74
C ARG A 242 30.62 -19.67 17.10
N LEU A 243 29.32 -19.40 16.94
CA LEU A 243 28.69 -18.16 17.39
C LEU A 243 28.72 -18.04 18.93
N ASP A 244 28.42 -19.12 19.67
CA ASP A 244 28.47 -19.13 21.13
C ASP A 244 29.89 -18.83 21.63
N ALA A 245 30.91 -19.41 21.00
CA ALA A 245 32.30 -19.09 21.28
C ALA A 245 32.61 -17.60 21.01
N SER A 246 32.07 -17.03 19.93
CA SER A 246 32.24 -15.60 19.64
C SER A 246 31.53 -14.72 20.68
N LEU A 247 30.33 -15.09 21.15
CA LEU A 247 29.62 -14.35 22.19
C LEU A 247 30.36 -14.37 23.54
N VAL A 248 31.07 -15.46 23.84
CA VAL A 248 31.92 -15.52 25.04
C VAL A 248 33.16 -14.63 24.90
N ALA A 249 33.79 -14.62 23.72
CA ALA A 249 34.98 -13.82 23.47
C ALA A 249 34.69 -12.31 23.39
N THR A 250 33.59 -11.95 22.72
CA THR A 250 33.17 -10.56 22.49
C THR A 250 31.69 -10.38 22.78
N PRO A 251 31.29 -10.33 24.05
CA PRO A 251 29.87 -10.29 24.45
C PRO A 251 29.15 -9.03 23.97
N ASP A 252 29.88 -7.93 23.81
CA ASP A 252 29.33 -6.63 23.41
C ASP A 252 29.63 -6.29 21.95
N ASP A 253 30.18 -7.19 21.12
CA ASP A 253 30.46 -6.87 19.71
C ASP A 253 29.16 -6.80 18.88
N LEU A 254 28.99 -5.70 18.14
CA LEU A 254 27.78 -5.47 17.33
C LEU A 254 27.58 -6.55 16.27
N ALA A 255 28.65 -7.01 15.61
CA ALA A 255 28.54 -8.00 14.55
C ALA A 255 28.16 -9.37 15.10
N THR A 256 28.75 -9.77 16.23
CA THR A 256 28.41 -11.00 16.96
C THR A 256 26.97 -10.97 17.45
N LEU A 257 26.55 -9.90 18.15
CA LEU A 257 25.18 -9.75 18.65
C LEU A 257 24.15 -9.72 17.50
N SER A 258 24.46 -9.02 16.41
CA SER A 258 23.61 -9.00 15.21
C SER A 258 23.45 -10.39 14.59
N LEU A 259 24.53 -11.17 14.52
CA LEU A 259 24.50 -12.53 13.98
C LEU A 259 23.68 -13.45 14.90
N ALA A 260 23.87 -13.35 16.22
CA ALA A 260 23.10 -14.09 17.21
C ALA A 260 21.61 -13.78 17.14
N ALA A 261 21.25 -12.50 17.04
CA ALA A 261 19.87 -12.08 16.90
C ALA A 261 19.21 -12.64 15.62
N ARG A 262 19.94 -12.67 14.50
CA ARG A 262 19.46 -13.23 13.24
C ARG A 262 19.27 -14.75 13.29
N TYR A 263 20.16 -15.46 13.98
CA TYR A 263 20.04 -16.92 14.16
C TYR A 263 18.84 -17.24 15.03
N ALA A 264 18.70 -16.56 16.16
CA ALA A 264 17.53 -16.69 17.03
C ALA A 264 16.22 -16.40 16.27
N ALA A 265 16.17 -15.35 15.46
CA ALA A 265 15.00 -15.04 14.63
C ALA A 265 14.71 -16.13 13.58
N THR A 266 15.74 -16.76 13.01
CA THR A 266 15.57 -17.88 12.06
C THR A 266 14.99 -19.11 12.75
N ASP A 267 15.39 -19.34 14.00
CA ASP A 267 14.84 -20.38 14.87
C ASP A 267 13.44 -20.05 15.42
N LYS A 268 12.91 -18.87 15.08
CA LYS A 268 11.67 -18.29 15.62
C LYS A 268 11.71 -18.06 17.13
N ASP A 269 12.90 -18.04 17.73
CA ASP A 269 13.11 -17.57 19.09
C ASP A 269 13.25 -16.04 19.07
N PHE A 270 12.11 -15.38 18.89
CA PHE A 270 12.07 -13.93 18.80
C PHE A 270 12.41 -13.25 20.13
N ALA A 271 12.25 -13.93 21.26
CA ALA A 271 12.64 -13.42 22.57
C ALA A 271 14.16 -13.37 22.74
N ALA A 272 14.89 -14.41 22.30
CA ALA A 272 16.35 -14.36 22.24
C ALA A 272 16.84 -13.33 21.20
N ALA A 273 16.18 -13.24 20.05
CA ALA A 273 16.50 -12.24 19.03
C ALA A 273 16.38 -10.81 19.57
N GLU A 274 15.28 -10.51 20.28
CA GLU A 274 15.07 -9.24 20.95
C GLU A 274 16.18 -8.93 21.96
N ARG A 275 16.58 -9.89 22.80
CA ARG A 275 17.65 -9.68 23.79
C ARG A 275 18.96 -9.29 23.11
N HIS A 276 19.38 -10.04 22.10
CA HIS A 276 20.60 -9.74 21.37
C HIS A 276 20.55 -8.38 20.65
N TRP A 277 19.40 -8.01 20.08
CA TRP A 277 19.22 -6.68 19.49
C TRP A 277 19.21 -5.56 20.53
N ALA A 278 18.58 -5.79 21.68
CA ALA A 278 18.55 -4.84 22.78
C ALA A 278 19.96 -4.60 23.35
N ASP A 279 20.76 -5.66 23.48
CA ASP A 279 22.16 -5.54 23.90
C ASP A 279 23.01 -4.82 22.85
N ALA A 280 22.85 -5.17 21.57
CA ALA A 280 23.52 -4.47 20.47
C ALA A 280 23.20 -2.96 20.45
N PHE A 281 21.96 -2.60 20.78
CA PHE A 281 21.48 -1.23 20.79
C PHE A 281 21.97 -0.40 22.00
N LYS A 282 22.31 -1.04 23.13
CA LYS A 282 22.82 -0.32 24.32
C LYS A 282 24.18 0.28 24.08
N SER A 283 25.03 -0.41 23.33
CA SER A 283 26.45 -0.09 23.19
C SER A 283 26.83 0.47 21.82
N HIS A 284 25.94 0.38 20.82
CA HIS A 284 26.24 0.76 19.44
C HIS A 284 25.10 1.47 18.73
N ASP A 285 25.47 2.21 17.68
CA ASP A 285 24.53 2.74 16.71
C ASP A 285 24.15 1.64 15.72
N LEU A 286 22.90 1.20 15.76
CA LEU A 286 22.35 0.28 14.75
C LEU A 286 22.22 1.01 13.41
N ASN A 287 22.28 0.26 12.30
CA ASN A 287 21.82 0.74 11.00
C ASN A 287 20.32 0.47 10.80
N ASP A 288 19.75 1.00 9.71
CA ASP A 288 18.33 0.88 9.36
C ASP A 288 17.86 -0.59 9.22
N SER A 289 18.71 -1.46 8.67
CA SER A 289 18.42 -2.88 8.51
C SER A 289 18.34 -3.61 9.87
N GLN A 290 19.30 -3.33 10.76
CA GLN A 290 19.35 -3.89 12.11
C GLN A 290 18.18 -3.36 12.97
N ALA A 291 17.89 -2.06 12.88
CA ALA A 291 16.73 -1.45 13.52
C ALA A 291 15.42 -2.11 13.07
N GLY A 292 15.25 -2.32 11.76
CA GLY A 292 14.10 -3.04 11.21
C GLY A 292 14.00 -4.48 11.74
N ALA A 293 15.12 -5.20 11.81
CA ALA A 293 15.15 -6.56 12.35
C ALA A 293 14.78 -6.61 13.84
N TYR A 294 15.21 -5.62 14.62
CA TYR A 294 14.86 -5.49 16.03
C TYR A 294 13.36 -5.23 16.21
N ILE A 295 12.80 -4.24 15.50
CA ILE A 295 11.36 -3.97 15.56
C ILE A 295 10.56 -5.20 15.10
N ASN A 296 11.00 -5.90 14.05
CA ASN A 296 10.32 -7.10 13.60
C ASN A 296 10.32 -8.21 14.67
N ALA A 297 11.40 -8.38 15.43
CA ALA A 297 11.43 -9.34 16.54
C ALA A 297 10.38 -9.00 17.62
N LEU A 298 10.12 -7.71 17.88
CA LEU A 298 9.03 -7.27 18.77
C LEU A 298 7.64 -7.53 18.16
N VAL A 299 7.46 -7.22 16.87
CA VAL A 299 6.20 -7.46 16.14
C VAL A 299 5.82 -8.95 16.14
N GLN A 300 6.77 -9.85 15.91
CA GLN A 300 6.52 -11.29 15.93
C GLN A 300 6.14 -11.83 17.32
N GLN A 301 6.53 -11.11 18.39
CA GLN A 301 6.11 -11.38 19.76
C GLN A 301 4.80 -10.70 20.15
N GLN A 302 4.15 -9.98 19.23
CA GLN A 302 2.96 -9.18 19.49
C GLN A 302 3.19 -8.03 20.51
N LYS A 303 4.45 -7.63 20.71
CA LYS A 303 4.83 -6.47 21.54
C LYS A 303 4.69 -5.18 20.72
N TYR A 304 3.46 -4.88 20.28
CA TYR A 304 3.21 -3.85 19.28
C TYR A 304 3.47 -2.43 19.78
N GLU A 305 3.19 -2.14 21.05
CA GLU A 305 3.47 -0.85 21.67
C GLU A 305 4.98 -0.56 21.71
N GLU A 306 5.77 -1.55 22.14
CA GLU A 306 7.24 -1.44 22.18
C GLU A 306 7.82 -1.30 20.75
N ALA A 307 7.30 -2.08 19.80
CA ALA A 307 7.70 -2.01 18.40
C ALA A 307 7.41 -0.63 17.77
N SER A 308 6.22 -0.06 18.02
CA SER A 308 5.81 1.25 17.52
C SER A 308 6.66 2.38 18.13
N ALA A 309 6.90 2.33 19.45
CA ALA A 309 7.77 3.28 20.11
C ALA A 309 9.21 3.24 19.55
N LEU A 310 9.73 2.04 19.33
CA LEU A 310 11.06 1.84 18.76
C LEU A 310 11.14 2.31 17.30
N TYR A 311 10.11 2.04 16.49
CA TYR A 311 9.99 2.56 15.12
C TYR A 311 10.07 4.09 15.10
N HIS A 312 9.26 4.80 15.90
CA HIS A 312 9.26 6.27 15.91
C HIS A 312 10.60 6.86 16.34
N ARG A 313 11.35 6.17 17.21
CA ARG A 313 12.71 6.59 17.55
C ARG A 313 13.61 6.57 16.31
N PHE A 314 13.62 5.46 15.58
CA PHE A 314 14.48 5.29 14.40
C PHE A 314 14.01 6.05 13.16
N ALA A 315 12.71 6.32 13.04
CA ALA A 315 12.14 7.05 11.92
C ALA A 315 12.66 8.49 11.82
N ASN A 316 13.15 9.09 12.90
CA ASN A 316 13.77 10.42 12.88
C ASN A 316 15.09 10.43 12.09
N ASP A 317 15.88 9.36 12.21
CA ASP A 317 17.19 9.25 11.56
C ASP A 317 17.05 8.72 10.12
N TRP A 318 16.02 7.92 9.88
CA TRP A 318 15.78 7.24 8.60
C TRP A 318 14.33 7.36 8.12
N PRO A 319 13.85 8.59 7.84
CA PRO A 319 12.45 8.82 7.48
C PRO A 319 12.05 8.17 6.15
N ASP A 320 13.00 7.98 5.24
CA ASP A 320 12.75 7.51 3.86
C ASP A 320 13.25 6.08 3.63
N ARG A 321 13.10 5.19 4.62
CA ARG A 321 13.46 3.77 4.50
C ARG A 321 12.20 2.90 4.40
N PRO A 322 11.77 2.49 3.18
CA PRO A 322 10.50 1.79 2.97
C PRO A 322 10.35 0.53 3.83
N LYS A 323 11.41 -0.29 3.94
CA LYS A 323 11.38 -1.49 4.79
C LYS A 323 11.13 -1.18 6.27
N LEU A 324 11.75 -0.12 6.79
CA LEU A 324 11.55 0.31 8.17
C LEU A 324 10.12 0.84 8.38
N ILE A 325 9.63 1.66 7.44
CA ILE A 325 8.26 2.18 7.44
C ILE A 325 7.23 1.05 7.43
N ARG A 326 7.38 0.02 6.59
CA ARG A 326 6.47 -1.14 6.55
C ARG A 326 6.41 -1.90 7.86
N ILE A 327 7.55 -2.06 8.53
CA ILE A 327 7.59 -2.73 9.84
C ILE A 327 6.93 -1.85 10.90
N GLY A 328 7.14 -0.54 10.86
CA GLY A 328 6.41 0.44 11.67
C GLY A 328 4.90 0.40 11.45
N ALA A 329 4.47 0.35 10.19
CA ALA A 329 3.06 0.20 9.81
C ALA A 329 2.47 -1.10 10.35
N SER A 330 3.19 -2.22 10.24
CA SER A 330 2.77 -3.50 10.82
C SER A 330 2.68 -3.46 12.36
N ALA A 331 3.57 -2.72 13.03
CA ALA A 331 3.48 -2.50 14.47
C ALA A 331 2.24 -1.67 14.83
N ALA A 332 1.98 -0.59 14.08
CA ALA A 332 0.78 0.25 14.23
C ALA A 332 -0.52 -0.53 13.98
N GLU A 333 -0.56 -1.42 12.99
CA GLU A 333 -1.69 -2.32 12.75
C GLU A 333 -1.94 -3.25 13.94
N GLY A 334 -0.87 -3.86 14.47
CA GLY A 334 -0.97 -4.82 15.57
C GLY A 334 -1.52 -4.22 16.86
N ARG A 335 -1.19 -2.96 17.17
CA ARG A 335 -1.77 -2.20 18.30
C ARG A 335 -3.17 -1.64 18.03
N GLY A 336 -3.72 -1.83 16.83
CA GLY A 336 -5.01 -1.28 16.43
C GLY A 336 -5.00 0.22 16.08
N SER A 337 -3.83 0.84 15.93
CA SER A 337 -3.68 2.23 15.47
C SER A 337 -3.81 2.31 13.96
N TYR A 338 -4.99 2.00 13.43
CA TYR A 338 -5.20 1.87 11.98
C TYR A 338 -5.01 3.17 11.20
N ALA A 339 -5.20 4.35 11.82
CA ALA A 339 -4.94 5.65 11.18
C ALA A 339 -3.45 5.83 10.91
N GLU A 340 -2.62 5.61 11.93
CA GLU A 340 -1.16 5.63 11.82
C GLU A 340 -0.67 4.58 10.83
N ALA A 341 -1.21 3.35 10.91
CA ALA A 341 -0.86 2.29 9.98
C ALA A 341 -1.15 2.69 8.53
N HIS A 342 -2.33 3.25 8.25
CA HIS A 342 -2.71 3.71 6.92
C HIS A 342 -1.74 4.79 6.41
N GLU A 343 -1.41 5.80 7.23
CA GLU A 343 -0.43 6.83 6.85
C GLU A 343 0.96 6.23 6.53
N LEU A 344 1.42 5.28 7.34
CA LEU A 344 2.70 4.62 7.11
C LEU A 344 2.69 3.72 5.87
N TRP A 345 1.60 3.01 5.59
CA TRP A 345 1.46 2.27 4.33
C TRP A 345 1.47 3.19 3.12
N GLN A 346 0.77 4.33 3.18
CA GLN A 346 0.79 5.34 2.13
C GLN A 346 2.21 5.91 1.91
N ALA A 347 2.95 6.17 2.98
CA ALA A 347 4.35 6.59 2.88
C ALA A 347 5.23 5.52 2.22
N ALA A 348 5.05 4.24 2.56
CA ALA A 348 5.77 3.14 1.90
C ALA A 348 5.43 3.01 0.41
N ILE A 349 4.14 3.15 0.04
CA ILE A 349 3.65 3.12 -1.34
C ILE A 349 4.23 4.29 -2.15
N ALA A 350 4.30 5.48 -1.55
CA ALA A 350 4.84 6.66 -2.21
C ALA A 350 6.34 6.52 -2.55
N LEU A 351 7.10 5.84 -1.69
CA LEU A 351 8.53 5.59 -1.90
C LEU A 351 8.81 4.42 -2.85
N GLU A 352 8.02 3.34 -2.77
CA GLU A 352 8.14 2.15 -3.62
C GLU A 352 6.78 1.77 -4.22
N PRO A 353 6.34 2.44 -5.30
CA PRO A 353 5.10 2.10 -6.00
C PRO A 353 5.13 0.69 -6.61
N GLY A 354 3.98 0.05 -6.73
CA GLY A 354 3.83 -1.27 -7.35
C GLY A 354 4.00 -2.46 -6.39
N ILE A 355 4.24 -2.21 -5.11
CA ILE A 355 4.17 -3.25 -4.07
C ILE A 355 2.74 -3.38 -3.59
N PHE A 356 1.94 -4.16 -4.32
CA PHE A 356 0.50 -4.31 -4.07
C PHE A 356 0.15 -4.84 -2.68
N SER A 357 1.06 -5.54 -2.00
CA SER A 357 0.87 -5.94 -0.61
C SER A 357 0.73 -4.74 0.34
N ASP A 358 1.39 -3.63 0.06
CA ASP A 358 1.32 -2.40 0.86
C ASP A 358 -0.02 -1.70 0.61
N THR A 359 -0.44 -1.58 -0.65
CA THR A 359 -1.78 -1.07 -1.03
C THR A 359 -2.89 -1.87 -0.36
N ARG A 360 -2.78 -3.21 -0.38
CA ARG A 360 -3.74 -4.09 0.29
C ARG A 360 -3.81 -3.82 1.79
N ARG A 361 -2.68 -3.61 2.46
CA ARG A 361 -2.64 -3.32 3.91
C ARG A 361 -3.21 -1.93 4.22
N SER A 362 -2.90 -0.92 3.40
CA SER A 362 -3.54 0.40 3.48
C SER A 362 -5.07 0.31 3.43
N ILE A 363 -5.62 -0.41 2.45
CA ILE A 363 -7.07 -0.59 2.32
C ILE A 363 -7.66 -1.31 3.53
N VAL A 364 -6.98 -2.34 4.05
CA VAL A 364 -7.43 -3.06 5.25
C VAL A 364 -7.45 -2.16 6.47
N ALA A 365 -6.46 -1.27 6.63
CA ALA A 365 -6.43 -0.28 7.69
C ALA A 365 -7.61 0.70 7.58
N LEU A 366 -7.95 1.19 6.37
CA LEU A 366 -9.13 2.02 6.13
C LEU A 366 -10.44 1.31 6.48
N ILE A 367 -10.57 0.03 6.12
CA ILE A 367 -11.75 -0.77 6.51
C ILE A 367 -11.83 -0.89 8.04
N ALA A 368 -10.70 -1.08 8.73
CA ALA A 368 -10.66 -1.18 10.19
C ALA A 368 -10.96 0.16 10.89
N LEU A 369 -10.68 1.29 10.24
CA LEU A 369 -11.12 2.63 10.65
C LEU A 369 -12.59 2.91 10.37
N ASP A 370 -13.29 1.98 9.73
CA ASP A 370 -14.65 2.18 9.23
C ASP A 370 -14.77 3.27 8.13
N ASP A 371 -13.65 3.69 7.53
CA ASP A 371 -13.63 4.57 6.35
C ASP A 371 -13.80 3.74 5.06
N LEU A 372 -15.03 3.27 4.85
CA LEU A 372 -15.36 2.49 3.65
C LEU A 372 -15.25 3.31 2.36
N VAL A 373 -15.41 4.64 2.41
CA VAL A 373 -15.33 5.50 1.21
C VAL A 373 -13.87 5.62 0.76
N GLY A 374 -12.95 5.86 1.70
CA GLY A 374 -11.51 5.83 1.44
C GLY A 374 -11.07 4.46 0.92
N ALA A 375 -11.47 3.39 1.62
CA ALA A 375 -11.15 2.02 1.22
C ALA A 375 -11.65 1.69 -0.20
N ALA A 376 -12.87 2.12 -0.53
CA ALA A 376 -13.46 1.93 -1.85
C ALA A 376 -12.66 2.66 -2.94
N ARG A 377 -12.21 3.89 -2.69
CA ARG A 377 -11.42 4.68 -3.64
C ARG A 377 -10.06 4.05 -3.92
N GLU A 378 -9.37 3.58 -2.88
CA GLU A 378 -8.09 2.89 -3.03
C GLU A 378 -8.21 1.53 -3.68
N THR A 379 -9.21 0.74 -3.27
CA THR A 379 -9.55 -0.53 -3.94
C THR A 379 -9.83 -0.30 -5.42
N ARG A 380 -10.42 0.85 -5.76
CA ARG A 380 -10.60 1.25 -7.14
C ARG A 380 -9.29 1.46 -7.87
N SER A 381 -8.38 2.28 -7.35
CA SER A 381 -7.07 2.45 -8.00
C SER A 381 -6.38 1.09 -8.18
N TYR A 382 -6.43 0.24 -7.16
CA TYR A 382 -5.82 -1.09 -7.20
C TYR A 382 -6.43 -2.00 -8.28
N LEU A 383 -7.76 -2.05 -8.42
CA LEU A 383 -8.43 -2.77 -9.50
C LEU A 383 -8.04 -2.28 -10.91
N GLN A 384 -7.76 -0.98 -11.07
CA GLN A 384 -7.33 -0.42 -12.36
C GLN A 384 -5.88 -0.79 -12.70
N GLU A 385 -5.01 -0.81 -11.70
CA GLU A 385 -3.59 -1.11 -11.85
C GLU A 385 -3.31 -2.61 -12.00
N ALA A 386 -4.11 -3.45 -11.35
CA ALA A 386 -3.96 -4.91 -11.33
C ALA A 386 -5.32 -5.63 -11.50
N PRO A 387 -5.95 -5.55 -12.69
CA PRO A 387 -7.28 -6.10 -12.93
C PRO A 387 -7.33 -7.64 -12.86
N ASP A 388 -6.21 -8.31 -13.09
CA ASP A 388 -6.11 -9.78 -13.12
C ASP A 388 -5.84 -10.40 -11.74
N GLU A 389 -5.48 -9.59 -10.74
CA GLU A 389 -5.24 -10.07 -9.37
C GLU A 389 -6.59 -10.35 -8.67
N PRO A 390 -6.76 -11.51 -8.01
CA PRO A 390 -8.01 -11.83 -7.31
C PRO A 390 -8.24 -10.96 -6.05
N GLU A 391 -7.18 -10.48 -5.41
CA GLU A 391 -7.20 -9.70 -4.18
C GLU A 391 -8.03 -8.40 -4.25
N PRO A 392 -7.81 -7.49 -5.22
CA PRO A 392 -8.59 -6.25 -5.30
C PRO A 392 -10.08 -6.50 -5.50
N LYS A 393 -10.46 -7.58 -6.21
CA LYS A 393 -11.86 -8.02 -6.33
C LYS A 393 -12.42 -8.52 -4.99
N ALA A 394 -11.65 -9.30 -4.24
CA ALA A 394 -12.07 -9.76 -2.90
C ALA A 394 -12.25 -8.58 -1.92
N LEU A 395 -11.42 -7.54 -2.01
CA LEU A 395 -11.58 -6.30 -1.24
C LEU A 395 -12.83 -5.53 -1.64
N ALA A 396 -13.07 -5.38 -2.95
CA ALA A 396 -14.29 -4.78 -3.48
C ALA A 396 -15.55 -5.49 -2.95
N ASP A 397 -15.60 -6.83 -3.07
CA ASP A 397 -16.71 -7.64 -2.55
C ASP A 397 -16.93 -7.45 -1.04
N ARG A 398 -15.84 -7.35 -0.26
CA ARG A 398 -15.91 -7.09 1.18
C ARG A 398 -16.49 -5.71 1.48
N ILE A 399 -16.03 -4.68 0.77
CA ILE A 399 -16.52 -3.30 0.94
C ILE A 399 -18.00 -3.21 0.57
N MET A 400 -18.41 -3.83 -0.54
CA MET A 400 -19.82 -3.87 -0.95
C MET A 400 -20.70 -4.48 0.13
N ARG A 401 -20.32 -5.65 0.69
CA ARG A 401 -21.06 -6.28 1.79
C ARG A 401 -21.15 -5.39 3.03
N LEU A 402 -20.03 -4.81 3.46
CA LEU A 402 -19.99 -3.94 4.65
C LEU A 402 -20.85 -2.69 4.47
N ALA A 403 -20.72 -2.03 3.31
CA ALA A 403 -21.47 -0.82 3.00
C ALA A 403 -22.98 -1.09 2.88
N SER A 404 -23.40 -2.19 2.25
CA SER A 404 -24.80 -2.61 2.21
C SER A 404 -25.37 -2.89 3.60
N SER A 405 -24.63 -3.59 4.46
CA SER A 405 -25.09 -3.95 5.81
C SER A 405 -25.20 -2.78 6.79
N SER A 406 -24.55 -1.66 6.48
CA SER A 406 -24.48 -0.48 7.34
C SER A 406 -25.19 0.74 6.76
N GLU A 407 -25.99 0.55 5.71
CA GLU A 407 -26.72 1.62 5.00
C GLU A 407 -25.80 2.73 4.44
N ARG A 408 -24.51 2.44 4.24
CA ARG A 408 -23.50 3.39 3.75
C ARG A 408 -23.32 3.32 2.24
N ALA A 409 -24.42 3.54 1.52
CA ALA A 409 -24.44 3.44 0.07
C ALA A 409 -23.41 4.34 -0.64
N ASP A 410 -22.99 5.48 -0.06
CA ASP A 410 -21.94 6.34 -0.64
C ASP A 410 -20.59 5.62 -0.81
N ALA A 411 -20.26 4.67 0.07
CA ALA A 411 -19.00 3.92 -0.01
C ALA A 411 -18.97 2.90 -1.17
N MET A 412 -20.13 2.56 -1.72
CA MET A 412 -20.23 1.58 -2.81
C MET A 412 -19.94 2.20 -4.17
N GLU A 413 -20.12 3.52 -4.32
CA GLU A 413 -19.97 4.25 -5.59
C GLU A 413 -18.61 4.01 -6.27
N PRO A 414 -17.45 4.17 -5.59
CA PRO A 414 -16.17 4.03 -6.27
C PRO A 414 -15.95 2.61 -6.81
N VAL A 415 -16.42 1.59 -6.08
CA VAL A 415 -16.30 0.19 -6.46
C VAL A 415 -17.27 -0.16 -7.58
N ALA A 416 -18.52 0.32 -7.51
CA ALA A 416 -19.53 0.09 -8.53
C ALA A 416 -19.15 0.70 -9.88
N ILE A 417 -18.65 1.94 -9.89
CA ILE A 417 -18.21 2.62 -11.12
C ILE A 417 -17.08 1.84 -11.83
N LEU A 418 -16.17 1.22 -11.08
CA LEU A 418 -15.14 0.39 -11.71
C LEU A 418 -15.63 -0.96 -12.15
N GLY A 419 -16.50 -1.56 -11.34
CA GLY A 419 -17.28 -2.72 -11.74
C GLY A 419 -18.31 -2.37 -12.81
N ALA A 420 -18.10 -1.36 -13.67
CA ALA A 420 -18.92 -1.07 -14.85
C ALA A 420 -19.22 -2.32 -15.69
N GLN A 421 -18.32 -3.31 -15.68
CA GLN A 421 -18.53 -4.61 -16.34
C GLN A 421 -19.19 -5.68 -15.45
N ASN A 422 -19.39 -5.41 -14.17
CA ASN A 422 -20.06 -6.28 -13.20
C ASN A 422 -21.38 -5.64 -12.72
N PRO A 423 -22.51 -5.95 -13.38
CA PRO A 423 -23.82 -5.41 -13.06
C PRO A 423 -24.25 -5.63 -11.60
N SER A 424 -23.74 -6.67 -10.94
CA SER A 424 -24.07 -6.97 -9.55
C SER A 424 -23.63 -5.88 -8.56
N TYR A 425 -22.54 -5.14 -8.85
CA TYR A 425 -22.11 -4.04 -7.99
C TYR A 425 -23.03 -2.82 -8.13
N TRP A 426 -23.49 -2.53 -9.35
CA TRP A 426 -24.49 -1.50 -9.59
C TRP A 426 -25.81 -1.84 -8.92
N ALA A 427 -26.30 -3.06 -9.10
CA ALA A 427 -27.54 -3.53 -8.47
C ALA A 427 -27.47 -3.40 -6.94
N ALA A 428 -26.40 -3.89 -6.32
CA ALA A 428 -26.21 -3.78 -4.87
C ALA A 428 -26.16 -2.32 -4.38
N TRP A 429 -25.48 -1.43 -5.13
CA TRP A 429 -25.42 0.00 -4.79
C TRP A 429 -26.79 0.69 -4.89
N ILE A 430 -27.52 0.42 -5.97
CA ILE A 430 -28.88 0.94 -6.19
C ILE A 430 -29.82 0.45 -5.09
N GLU A 431 -29.80 -0.85 -4.77
CA GLU A 431 -30.60 -1.42 -3.70
C GLU A 431 -30.28 -0.81 -2.33
N ALA A 432 -29.00 -0.57 -2.03
CA ALA A 432 -28.60 0.12 -0.81
C ALA A 432 -29.14 1.57 -0.76
N ARG A 433 -29.13 2.30 -1.88
CA ARG A 433 -29.75 3.64 -1.98
C ARG A 433 -31.25 3.59 -1.81
N LEU A 434 -31.90 2.59 -2.39
CA LEU A 434 -33.32 2.36 -2.20
C LEU A 434 -33.63 2.09 -0.72
N ALA A 435 -32.87 1.23 -0.04
CA ALA A 435 -33.04 0.95 1.38
C ALA A 435 -32.94 2.23 2.23
N ALA A 436 -31.95 3.07 1.94
CA ALA A 436 -31.77 4.38 2.58
C ALA A 436 -32.86 5.41 2.24
N GLY A 437 -33.74 5.13 1.27
CA GLY A 437 -34.80 6.04 0.82
C GLY A 437 -34.35 7.12 -0.17
N ASP A 438 -33.09 7.07 -0.62
CA ASP A 438 -32.49 8.02 -1.56
C ASP A 438 -32.91 7.73 -3.02
N LEU A 439 -34.21 7.82 -3.32
CA LEU A 439 -34.79 7.47 -4.63
C LEU A 439 -34.12 8.19 -5.81
N VAL A 440 -33.81 9.48 -5.65
CA VAL A 440 -33.15 10.27 -6.70
C VAL A 440 -31.76 9.71 -7.02
N LYS A 441 -30.97 9.41 -5.98
CA LYS A 441 -29.62 8.86 -6.17
C LYS A 441 -29.67 7.42 -6.70
N ALA A 442 -30.66 6.63 -6.30
CA ALA A 442 -30.88 5.29 -6.84
C ALA A 442 -31.16 5.35 -8.35
N GLU A 443 -32.06 6.24 -8.79
CA GLU A 443 -32.34 6.44 -10.22
C GLU A 443 -31.12 6.99 -10.97
N THR A 444 -30.34 7.92 -10.39
CA THR A 444 -29.08 8.39 -11.00
C THR A 444 -28.08 7.25 -11.16
N ALA A 445 -27.89 6.42 -10.14
CA ALA A 445 -26.98 5.26 -10.21
C ALA A 445 -27.46 4.24 -11.25
N PHE A 446 -28.77 4.01 -11.37
CA PHE A 446 -29.34 3.17 -12.41
C PHE A 446 -29.10 3.72 -13.82
N GLN A 447 -29.25 5.02 -14.03
CA GLN A 447 -28.96 5.66 -15.32
C GLN A 447 -27.47 5.54 -15.68
N GLN A 448 -26.58 5.78 -14.72
CA GLN A 448 -25.14 5.58 -14.92
C GLN A 448 -24.80 4.12 -15.26
N ALA A 449 -25.41 3.16 -14.57
CA ALA A 449 -25.24 1.73 -14.88
C ALA A 449 -25.72 1.40 -16.31
N ALA A 450 -26.86 1.96 -16.74
CA ALA A 450 -27.41 1.74 -18.07
C ALA A 450 -26.52 2.30 -19.19
N GLU A 451 -25.80 3.40 -18.95
CA GLU A 451 -24.80 3.94 -19.91
C GLU A 451 -23.65 2.96 -20.17
N HIS A 452 -23.40 2.02 -19.25
CA HIS A 452 -22.40 0.96 -19.42
C HIS A 452 -22.91 -0.26 -20.19
N GLY A 453 -24.17 -0.25 -20.66
CA GLY A 453 -24.68 -1.21 -21.65
C GLY A 453 -25.02 -2.60 -21.09
N THR A 454 -25.30 -2.71 -19.80
CA THR A 454 -25.58 -4.00 -19.15
C THR A 454 -27.07 -4.33 -19.15
N GLU A 455 -27.51 -5.22 -20.04
CA GLU A 455 -28.82 -5.90 -19.97
C GLU A 455 -28.74 -7.08 -18.99
N ASP A 456 -28.48 -6.77 -17.71
CA ASP A 456 -28.36 -7.79 -16.66
C ASP A 456 -29.64 -7.86 -15.81
N PRO A 457 -30.14 -9.08 -15.51
CA PRO A 457 -31.34 -9.25 -14.70
C PRO A 457 -31.29 -8.56 -13.33
N ALA A 458 -30.13 -8.53 -12.66
CA ALA A 458 -30.00 -7.86 -11.36
C ALA A 458 -30.17 -6.34 -11.50
N LEU A 459 -29.61 -5.76 -12.57
CA LEU A 459 -29.77 -4.33 -12.84
C LEU A 459 -31.20 -3.97 -13.24
N LEU A 460 -31.84 -4.77 -14.10
CA LEU A 460 -33.25 -4.58 -14.46
C LEU A 460 -34.18 -4.70 -13.25
N ARG A 461 -33.93 -5.68 -12.37
CA ARG A 461 -34.65 -5.81 -11.10
C ARG A 461 -34.49 -4.56 -10.24
N ALA A 462 -33.26 -4.05 -10.09
CA ALA A 462 -33.01 -2.82 -9.36
C ALA A 462 -33.75 -1.62 -9.97
N GLY A 463 -33.75 -1.49 -11.30
CA GLY A 463 -34.53 -0.48 -12.05
C GLY A 463 -36.03 -0.56 -11.80
N ALA A 464 -36.60 -1.77 -11.83
CA ALA A 464 -38.01 -2.00 -11.58
C ALA A 464 -38.40 -1.71 -10.12
N LEU A 465 -37.54 -2.03 -9.16
CA LEU A 465 -37.70 -1.66 -7.75
C LEU A 465 -37.68 -0.14 -7.53
N ILE A 466 -36.83 0.60 -8.26
CA ILE A 466 -36.85 2.07 -8.22
C ILE A 466 -38.22 2.59 -8.67
N ALA A 467 -38.71 2.14 -9.84
CA ALA A 467 -39.98 2.59 -10.38
C ALA A 467 -41.16 2.27 -9.43
N GLN A 468 -41.16 1.08 -8.87
CA GLN A 468 -42.14 0.66 -7.87
C GLN A 468 -42.10 1.54 -6.61
N LYS A 469 -40.92 1.74 -6.01
CA LYS A 469 -40.80 2.54 -4.78
C LYS A 469 -41.10 4.02 -5.02
N ALA A 470 -40.80 4.53 -6.21
CA ALA A 470 -41.17 5.87 -6.67
C ALA A 470 -42.64 5.99 -7.12
N GLN A 471 -43.40 4.88 -7.14
CA GLN A 471 -44.78 4.81 -7.62
C GLN A 471 -44.96 5.34 -9.05
N ARG A 472 -43.96 5.11 -9.90
CA ARG A 472 -43.94 5.51 -11.31
C ARG A 472 -44.73 4.49 -12.14
N ARG A 473 -46.05 4.66 -12.17
CA ARG A 473 -46.97 3.79 -12.92
C ARG A 473 -46.71 3.73 -14.42
N ASP A 474 -46.04 4.75 -14.95
CA ASP A 474 -45.60 4.82 -16.35
C ASP A 474 -44.40 3.91 -16.65
N LEU A 475 -43.51 3.69 -15.68
CA LEU A 475 -42.25 2.94 -15.87
C LEU A 475 -42.25 1.56 -15.21
N GLU A 476 -43.00 1.37 -14.12
CA GLU A 476 -42.99 0.12 -13.36
C GLU A 476 -43.38 -1.11 -14.22
N PRO A 477 -44.46 -1.08 -15.02
CA PRO A 477 -44.83 -2.21 -15.88
C PRO A 477 -43.82 -2.49 -16.98
N GLU A 478 -43.25 -1.43 -17.57
CA GLU A 478 -42.20 -1.53 -18.59
C GLU A 478 -40.96 -2.25 -18.03
N ARG A 479 -40.44 -1.79 -16.88
CA ARG A 479 -39.20 -2.32 -16.29
C ARG A 479 -39.38 -3.75 -15.75
N TRP A 480 -40.52 -4.09 -15.15
CA TRP A 480 -40.79 -5.47 -14.74
C TRP A 480 -40.97 -6.40 -15.94
N SER A 481 -41.62 -5.95 -17.02
CA SER A 481 -41.77 -6.78 -18.23
C SER A 481 -40.43 -7.04 -18.91
N ALA A 482 -39.55 -6.03 -18.99
CA ALA A 482 -38.19 -6.21 -19.50
C ALA A 482 -37.40 -7.26 -18.69
N LEU A 483 -37.57 -7.32 -17.36
CA LEU A 483 -36.96 -8.36 -16.54
C LEU A 483 -37.53 -9.75 -16.87
N VAL A 484 -38.85 -9.86 -17.03
CA VAL A 484 -39.51 -11.12 -17.40
C VAL A 484 -39.06 -11.62 -18.77
N GLU A 485 -38.81 -10.72 -19.73
CA GLU A 485 -38.28 -11.12 -21.04
C GLU A 485 -36.89 -11.80 -20.94
N LEU A 486 -36.04 -11.36 -20.01
CA LEU A 486 -34.73 -11.98 -19.77
C LEU A 486 -34.78 -13.19 -18.82
N THR A 487 -35.74 -13.19 -17.90
CA THR A 487 -35.88 -14.21 -16.85
C THR A 487 -37.33 -14.71 -16.79
N PRO A 488 -37.81 -15.39 -17.83
CA PRO A 488 -39.22 -15.78 -17.93
C PRO A 488 -39.61 -16.86 -16.91
N ASP A 489 -38.63 -17.51 -16.28
CA ASP A 489 -38.79 -18.48 -15.20
C ASP A 489 -38.71 -17.85 -13.79
N ASP A 490 -38.42 -16.55 -13.66
CA ASP A 490 -38.51 -15.82 -12.39
C ASP A 490 -39.97 -15.47 -12.09
N MET A 491 -40.67 -16.38 -11.40
CA MET A 491 -42.08 -16.20 -11.04
C MET A 491 -42.33 -14.97 -10.17
N GLU A 492 -41.35 -14.49 -9.41
CA GLU A 492 -41.51 -13.24 -8.63
C GLU A 492 -41.50 -12.02 -9.56
N ALA A 493 -40.64 -12.00 -10.58
CA ALA A 493 -40.66 -10.97 -11.62
C ALA A 493 -41.97 -11.01 -12.42
N VAL A 494 -42.43 -12.20 -12.83
CA VAL A 494 -43.71 -12.39 -13.53
C VAL A 494 -44.87 -11.86 -12.71
N ARG A 495 -44.95 -12.22 -11.43
CA ARG A 495 -46.01 -11.77 -10.53
C ARG A 495 -46.00 -10.25 -10.39
N ARG A 496 -44.83 -9.62 -10.24
CA ARG A 496 -44.71 -8.16 -10.12
C ARG A 496 -45.08 -7.45 -11.42
N ALA A 497 -44.65 -7.97 -12.57
CA ALA A 497 -45.04 -7.47 -13.89
C ALA A 497 -46.55 -7.52 -14.08
N ALA A 498 -47.17 -8.68 -13.82
CA ALA A 498 -48.62 -8.86 -13.94
C ALA A 498 -49.42 -7.91 -13.03
N VAL A 499 -48.97 -7.70 -11.78
CA VAL A 499 -49.59 -6.72 -10.87
C VAL A 499 -49.45 -5.29 -11.41
N ALA A 500 -48.27 -4.91 -11.89
CA ALA A 500 -48.02 -3.58 -12.42
C ALA A 500 -48.85 -3.30 -13.70
N VAL A 501 -48.90 -4.26 -14.63
CA VAL A 501 -49.70 -4.19 -15.87
C VAL A 501 -51.20 -4.17 -15.57
N SER A 502 -51.66 -4.99 -14.62
CA SER A 502 -53.07 -4.99 -14.17
C SER A 502 -53.47 -3.63 -13.60
N ALA A 503 -52.56 -2.96 -12.89
CA ALA A 503 -52.82 -1.63 -12.33
C ALA A 503 -52.99 -0.53 -13.40
N LEU A 504 -52.53 -0.78 -14.64
CA LEU A 504 -52.83 0.05 -15.81
C LEU A 504 -54.16 -0.29 -16.49
N GLY A 505 -54.82 -1.39 -16.08
CA GLY A 505 -56.10 -1.85 -16.63
C GLY A 505 -55.97 -2.87 -17.76
N ASP A 506 -54.76 -3.31 -18.12
CA ASP A 506 -54.54 -4.33 -19.15
C ASP A 506 -54.53 -5.74 -18.53
N LEU A 507 -55.72 -6.22 -18.18
CA LEU A 507 -55.90 -7.52 -17.55
C LEU A 507 -55.55 -8.69 -18.46
N GLU A 508 -55.69 -8.52 -19.78
CA GLU A 508 -55.35 -9.56 -20.76
C GLU A 508 -53.84 -9.75 -20.85
N ALA A 509 -53.06 -8.67 -20.93
CA ALA A 509 -51.61 -8.75 -20.90
C ALA A 509 -51.08 -9.30 -19.57
N ALA A 510 -51.68 -8.88 -18.45
CA ALA A 510 -51.31 -9.41 -17.14
C ALA A 510 -51.59 -10.92 -17.00
N LYS A 511 -52.75 -11.38 -17.48
CA LYS A 511 -53.08 -12.80 -17.50
C LYS A 511 -52.09 -13.58 -18.36
N LYS A 512 -51.79 -13.07 -19.56
CA LYS A 512 -50.84 -13.71 -20.47
C LYS A 512 -49.47 -13.90 -19.82
N LEU A 513 -48.93 -12.88 -19.13
CA LEU A 513 -47.66 -12.99 -18.40
C LEU A 513 -47.67 -14.13 -17.38
N VAL A 514 -48.77 -14.29 -16.64
CA VAL A 514 -48.91 -15.37 -15.65
C VAL A 514 -49.05 -16.73 -16.31
N ASP A 515 -49.86 -16.85 -17.36
CA ASP A 515 -50.05 -18.10 -18.11
C ASP A 515 -48.71 -18.56 -18.71
N ASP A 516 -47.97 -17.65 -19.38
CA ASP A 516 -46.65 -17.92 -19.96
C ASP A 516 -45.62 -18.35 -18.88
N GLY A 517 -45.63 -17.72 -17.70
CA GLY A 517 -44.75 -18.10 -16.58
C GLY A 517 -45.10 -19.47 -15.96
N LEU A 518 -46.39 -19.77 -15.82
CA LEU A 518 -46.87 -21.06 -15.28
C LEU A 518 -46.61 -22.23 -16.22
N GLU A 519 -46.60 -22.00 -17.54
CA GLU A 519 -46.17 -23.01 -18.51
C GLU A 519 -44.69 -23.41 -18.30
N LEU A 520 -43.84 -22.48 -17.88
CA LEU A 520 -42.43 -22.72 -17.59
C LEU A 520 -42.19 -23.32 -16.19
N GLN A 521 -42.99 -22.93 -15.18
CA GLN A 521 -42.91 -23.48 -13.81
C GLN A 521 -44.29 -23.92 -13.26
N PRO A 522 -44.76 -25.13 -13.63
CA PRO A 522 -46.10 -25.61 -13.27
C PRO A 522 -46.32 -25.84 -11.76
N THR A 523 -45.25 -25.89 -10.96
CA THR A 523 -45.28 -26.17 -9.52
C THR A 523 -45.62 -24.97 -8.65
N HIS A 524 -45.68 -23.75 -9.20
CA HIS A 524 -45.99 -22.51 -8.48
C HIS A 524 -47.49 -22.15 -8.44
N MET A 525 -48.38 -23.14 -8.61
CA MET A 525 -49.85 -22.96 -8.63
C MET A 525 -50.53 -22.71 -7.25
N ALA A 526 -49.79 -22.34 -6.21
CA ALA A 526 -50.31 -22.07 -4.87
C ALA A 526 -49.93 -20.67 -4.40
#